data_AF-A0A536ZUK2-F1
#
_entry.id   AF-A0A536ZUK2-F1
#
_cell.length_a   1.000
_cell.length_b   1.000
_cell.length_c   1.000
_cell.angle_alpha   90.00
_cell.angle_beta   90.00
_cell.angle_gamma   90.00
#
_symmetry.space_group_name_H-M   'P 1'
#
loop_
_entity.id
_entity.type
_entity.pdbx_description
1 polymer ?
#
loop_
_entity_poly.entity_id
_entity_poly.type
_entity_poly.pdbx_seq_one_letter_code
_entity_poly.pdbx_strand_id
1 'polypeptide(L)'
;MSLPAPPLAQDHGYPGFADRRSFLGIPNFANVASNLAFLVVGCAGLWLSFSRRVDGARASWSIFFLGVALVSVGSAYYHWAPRNDTLVWDLFPITIGFMALFAALLCERVSARSERWLLGPAILVGLASVLYWRFFDDLRPYVWIQLVALLMIPAALVLFRRDRGGDRFLVIGFACYALAKGAEAYDHPIFGLTGGWISGHTLKHLLAALACVAIYAMLKQRAPRVPNGRVPS
;
A
#
# COMPACT_ATOMS: atom_id res chain seq x y z
N MET A 1 -1.39 -8.40 -37.04
CA MET A 1 -1.92 -7.27 -36.26
C MET A 1 -2.85 -7.85 -35.21
N SER A 2 -2.35 -8.12 -34.01
CA SER A 2 -3.16 -8.68 -32.92
C SER A 2 -4.12 -7.61 -32.40
N LEU A 3 -5.40 -7.93 -32.29
CA LEU A 3 -6.37 -7.06 -31.62
C LEU A 3 -5.85 -6.74 -30.21
N PRO A 4 -5.97 -5.49 -29.72
CA PRO A 4 -5.62 -5.17 -28.35
C PRO A 4 -6.45 -6.05 -27.41
N ALA A 5 -5.81 -6.58 -26.36
CA ALA A 5 -6.51 -7.35 -25.35
C ALA A 5 -7.70 -6.53 -24.79
N PRO A 6 -8.85 -7.18 -24.49
CA PRO A 6 -10.01 -6.48 -23.95
C PRO A 6 -9.67 -5.75 -22.64
N PRO A 7 -10.39 -4.68 -22.30
CA PRO A 7 -10.27 -3.99 -21.01
C PRO A 7 -10.36 -4.96 -19.83
N LEU A 8 -9.61 -4.68 -18.76
CA LEU A 8 -9.80 -5.40 -17.50
C LEU A 8 -10.93 -4.72 -16.73
N ALA A 9 -12.16 -5.11 -17.05
CA ALA A 9 -13.36 -4.60 -16.39
C ALA A 9 -13.41 -5.08 -14.93
N GLN A 10 -13.90 -4.21 -14.05
CA GLN A 10 -14.21 -4.61 -12.69
C GLN A 10 -15.54 -5.37 -12.69
N ASP A 11 -15.64 -6.44 -11.92
CA ASP A 11 -16.93 -7.14 -11.76
C ASP A 11 -17.96 -6.18 -11.15
N HIS A 12 -19.11 -6.02 -11.83
CA HIS A 12 -20.20 -5.13 -11.42
C HIS A 12 -21.11 -5.77 -10.35
N GLY A 13 -20.93 -7.06 -10.06
CA GLY A 13 -21.66 -7.78 -9.01
C GLY A 13 -21.19 -7.46 -7.59
N TYR A 14 -21.96 -7.91 -6.60
CA TYR A 14 -21.50 -7.89 -5.21
C TYR A 14 -20.24 -8.78 -5.10
N PRO A 15 -19.12 -8.27 -4.52
CA PRO A 15 -17.90 -9.05 -4.44
C PRO A 15 -18.14 -10.39 -3.73
N GLY A 16 -17.59 -11.46 -4.30
CA GLY A 16 -17.71 -12.81 -3.77
C GLY A 16 -16.97 -13.05 -2.44
N PHE A 17 -17.01 -12.15 -1.46
CA PHE A 17 -16.35 -12.32 -0.15
C PHE A 17 -16.84 -13.60 0.54
N ALA A 18 -15.91 -14.36 1.11
CA ALA A 18 -16.17 -15.58 1.85
C ALA A 18 -16.87 -15.31 3.19
N ASP A 19 -16.36 -14.35 3.96
CA ASP A 19 -16.99 -13.95 5.22
C ASP A 19 -17.93 -12.76 5.01
N ARG A 20 -19.23 -13.05 5.10
CA ARG A 20 -20.32 -12.07 4.99
C ARG A 20 -21.04 -11.82 6.31
N ARG A 21 -20.51 -12.34 7.42
CA ARG A 21 -21.15 -12.24 8.72
C ARG A 21 -21.22 -10.78 9.17
N SER A 22 -22.33 -10.43 9.81
CA SER A 22 -22.52 -9.13 10.42
C SER A 22 -22.34 -9.21 11.93
N PHE A 23 -21.89 -8.11 12.53
CA PHE A 23 -21.80 -7.97 13.98
C PHE A 23 -22.04 -6.50 14.35
N LEU A 24 -22.82 -6.25 15.41
CA LEU A 24 -23.21 -4.88 15.83
C LEU A 24 -23.81 -4.02 14.70
N GLY A 25 -24.55 -4.63 13.78
CA GLY A 25 -25.14 -3.93 12.62
C GLY A 25 -24.16 -3.61 11.48
N ILE A 26 -22.90 -4.02 11.61
CA ILE A 26 -21.86 -3.83 10.58
C ILE A 26 -21.85 -5.05 9.65
N PRO A 27 -22.12 -4.92 8.34
CA PRO A 27 -21.98 -6.00 7.37
C PRO A 27 -20.50 -6.32 7.09
N ASN A 28 -20.19 -7.56 6.68
CA ASN A 28 -18.81 -8.02 6.43
C ASN A 28 -17.85 -7.64 7.56
N PHE A 29 -18.28 -7.82 8.82
CA PHE A 29 -17.67 -7.16 9.98
C PHE A 29 -16.17 -7.38 10.07
N ALA A 30 -15.67 -8.60 9.83
CA ALA A 30 -14.24 -8.90 9.89
C ALA A 30 -13.44 -8.12 8.83
N ASN A 31 -13.97 -7.94 7.63
CA ASN A 31 -13.34 -7.14 6.57
C ASN A 31 -13.34 -5.64 6.91
N VAL A 32 -14.40 -5.14 7.56
CA VAL A 32 -14.46 -3.74 8.03
C VAL A 32 -13.51 -3.52 9.21
N ALA A 33 -13.56 -4.37 10.23
CA ALA A 33 -12.80 -4.19 11.48
C ALA A 33 -11.30 -4.38 11.29
N SER A 34 -10.87 -5.31 10.43
CA SER A 34 -9.44 -5.55 10.16
C SER A 34 -8.72 -4.33 9.56
N ASN A 35 -9.45 -3.38 8.99
CA ASN A 35 -8.88 -2.13 8.48
C ASN A 35 -8.31 -1.21 9.59
N LEU A 36 -8.74 -1.39 10.85
CA LEU A 36 -8.17 -0.65 11.99
C LEU A 36 -6.66 -0.86 12.13
N ALA A 37 -6.13 -1.99 11.67
CA ALA A 37 -4.69 -2.25 11.66
C ALA A 37 -3.92 -1.20 10.82
N PHE A 38 -4.50 -0.76 9.69
CA PHE A 38 -3.93 0.31 8.87
C PHE A 38 -3.96 1.66 9.59
N LEU A 39 -5.04 1.98 10.31
CA LEU A 39 -5.13 3.23 11.06
C LEU A 39 -4.03 3.32 12.12
N VAL A 40 -3.83 2.24 12.89
CA VAL A 40 -2.80 2.19 13.94
C VAL A 40 -1.41 2.45 13.36
N VAL A 41 -1.02 1.73 12.30
CA VAL A 41 0.31 1.90 11.70
C VAL A 41 0.46 3.24 10.96
N GLY A 42 -0.60 3.72 10.31
CA GLY A 42 -0.63 5.02 9.64
C GLY A 42 -0.42 6.17 10.64
N CYS A 43 -1.13 6.18 11.77
CA CYS A 43 -0.94 7.17 12.83
C CYS A 43 0.46 7.09 13.44
N ALA A 44 0.96 5.88 13.73
CA ALA A 44 2.30 5.69 14.29
C ALA A 44 3.40 6.21 13.35
N GLY A 45 3.27 5.95 12.04
CA GLY A 45 4.22 6.40 11.03
C GLY A 45 4.13 7.89 10.72
N LEU A 46 2.94 8.49 10.76
CA LEU A 46 2.79 9.95 10.70
C LEU A 46 3.49 10.62 11.88
N TRP A 47 3.25 10.14 13.10
CA TRP A 47 3.93 10.64 14.30
C TRP A 47 5.46 10.54 14.19
N LEU A 48 5.96 9.40 13.69
CA LEU A 48 7.39 9.22 13.41
C LEU A 48 7.90 10.23 12.37
N SER A 49 7.15 10.46 11.29
CA SER A 49 7.52 11.38 10.21
C SER A 49 7.52 12.84 10.65
N PHE A 50 6.67 13.20 11.63
CA PHE A 50 6.69 14.52 12.24
C PHE A 50 7.82 14.72 13.24
N SER A 51 8.32 13.63 13.85
CA SER A 51 9.54 13.70 14.66
C SER A 51 10.76 14.03 13.78
N ARG A 52 11.75 14.77 14.31
CA ARG A 52 13.00 15.12 13.58
C ARG A 52 13.91 13.90 13.27
N ARG A 53 13.40 12.68 13.44
CA ARG A 53 14.13 11.42 13.25
C ARG A 53 14.10 10.91 11.81
N VAL A 54 13.23 11.44 10.95
CA VAL A 54 13.15 11.04 9.53
C VAL A 54 13.91 12.04 8.65
N ASP A 55 14.98 11.55 8.05
CA ASP A 55 15.91 12.31 7.22
C ASP A 55 15.88 11.92 5.73
N GLY A 56 15.52 12.89 4.90
CA GLY A 56 15.30 12.68 3.46
C GLY A 56 13.98 11.97 3.17
N ALA A 57 13.35 12.38 2.07
CA ALA A 57 12.05 11.88 1.62
C ALA A 57 10.92 12.05 2.67
N ARG A 58 11.01 13.08 3.53
CA ARG A 58 10.09 13.24 4.67
C ARG A 58 8.65 13.45 4.21
N ALA A 59 8.43 14.22 3.14
CA ALA A 59 7.08 14.45 2.62
C ALA A 59 6.49 13.14 2.08
N SER A 60 7.29 12.35 1.36
CA SER A 60 6.91 11.07 0.78
C SER A 60 6.57 10.06 1.87
N TRP A 61 7.39 9.95 2.92
CA TRP A 61 7.06 9.09 4.07
C TRP A 61 5.80 9.55 4.81
N SER A 62 5.63 10.86 5.00
CA SER A 62 4.42 11.41 5.64
C SER A 62 3.17 11.10 4.82
N ILE A 63 3.21 11.31 3.49
CA ILE A 63 2.10 11.02 2.59
C ILE A 63 1.85 9.51 2.48
N PHE A 64 2.89 8.67 2.51
CA PHE A 64 2.73 7.22 2.58
C PHE A 64 1.89 6.81 3.79
N PHE A 65 2.27 7.23 4.99
CA PHE A 65 1.53 6.88 6.21
C PHE A 65 0.16 7.56 6.30
N LEU A 66 0.01 8.77 5.74
CA LEU A 66 -1.31 9.39 5.56
C LEU A 66 -2.20 8.52 4.67
N GLY A 67 -1.67 8.08 3.52
CA GLY A 67 -2.35 7.15 2.63
C GLY A 67 -2.78 5.89 3.37
N VAL A 68 -1.88 5.25 4.12
CA VAL A 68 -2.19 4.06 4.93
C VAL A 68 -3.28 4.33 5.97
N ALA A 69 -3.25 5.47 6.69
CA ALA A 69 -4.32 5.83 7.61
C ALA A 69 -5.67 6.01 6.88
N LEU A 70 -5.65 6.63 5.70
CA LEU A 70 -6.84 6.83 4.87
C LEU A 70 -7.36 5.52 4.24
N VAL A 71 -6.49 4.53 3.98
CA VAL A 71 -6.91 3.18 3.55
C VAL A 71 -7.85 2.58 4.59
N SER A 72 -7.58 2.77 5.88
CA SER A 72 -8.49 2.28 6.92
C SER A 72 -9.92 2.79 6.75
N VAL A 73 -10.10 4.04 6.34
CA VAL A 73 -11.42 4.66 6.16
C VAL A 73 -12.04 4.25 4.84
N GLY A 74 -11.29 4.39 3.74
CA GLY A 74 -11.73 4.08 2.39
C GLY A 74 -12.11 2.61 2.21
N SER A 75 -11.25 1.72 2.67
CA SER A 75 -11.46 0.27 2.59
C SER A 75 -12.59 -0.19 3.53
N ALA A 76 -12.69 0.37 4.74
CA ALA A 76 -13.82 0.07 5.63
C ALA A 76 -15.16 0.49 5.01
N TYR A 77 -15.21 1.67 4.36
CA TYR A 77 -16.41 2.12 3.65
C TYR A 77 -16.77 1.21 2.47
N TYR A 78 -15.78 0.80 1.68
CA TYR A 78 -15.98 -0.19 0.62
C TYR A 78 -16.53 -1.51 1.15
N HIS A 79 -15.95 -2.05 2.23
CA HIS A 79 -16.42 -3.30 2.83
C HIS A 79 -17.78 -3.20 3.52
N TRP A 80 -18.14 -2.02 3.98
CA TRP A 80 -19.48 -1.76 4.51
C TRP A 80 -20.54 -1.80 3.41
N ALA A 81 -20.29 -1.19 2.25
CA ALA A 81 -21.26 -1.09 1.15
C ALA A 81 -20.66 -1.44 -0.22
N PRO A 82 -20.26 -2.72 -0.45
CA PRO A 82 -19.39 -3.11 -1.56
C PRO A 82 -20.00 -2.86 -2.95
N ARG A 83 -19.55 -1.80 -3.60
CA ARG A 83 -19.93 -1.37 -4.96
C ARG A 83 -18.76 -0.65 -5.64
N ASN A 84 -18.76 -0.55 -6.96
CA ASN A 84 -17.73 0.19 -7.71
C ASN A 84 -17.60 1.65 -7.27
N ASP A 85 -18.70 2.31 -6.93
CA ASP A 85 -18.71 3.69 -6.41
C ASP A 85 -17.96 3.82 -5.08
N THR A 86 -18.08 2.81 -4.22
CA THR A 86 -17.39 2.77 -2.92
C THR A 86 -15.94 2.32 -3.06
N LEU A 87 -15.64 1.50 -4.07
CA LEU A 87 -14.29 0.98 -4.33
C LEU A 87 -13.31 2.11 -4.68
N VAL A 88 -13.76 3.15 -5.39
CA VAL A 88 -12.95 4.35 -5.68
C VAL A 88 -12.32 4.92 -4.39
N TRP A 89 -13.06 4.92 -3.29
CA TRP A 89 -12.60 5.43 -1.99
C TRP A 89 -11.57 4.53 -1.32
N ASP A 90 -11.49 3.25 -1.68
CA ASP A 90 -10.42 2.34 -1.28
C ASP A 90 -9.19 2.52 -2.18
N LEU A 91 -9.38 2.62 -3.50
CA LEU A 91 -8.27 2.71 -4.45
C LEU A 91 -7.49 4.03 -4.33
N PHE A 92 -8.15 5.17 -4.05
CA PHE A 92 -7.47 6.45 -3.89
C PHE A 92 -6.39 6.45 -2.79
N PRO A 93 -6.69 6.12 -1.52
CA PRO A 93 -5.68 6.11 -0.48
C PRO A 93 -4.62 5.03 -0.69
N ILE A 94 -4.99 3.85 -1.23
CA ILE A 94 -4.02 2.82 -1.63
C ILE A 94 -3.02 3.42 -2.63
N THR A 95 -3.52 4.08 -3.67
CA THR A 95 -2.69 4.67 -4.73
C THR A 95 -1.77 5.76 -4.20
N ILE A 96 -2.29 6.65 -3.35
CA ILE A 96 -1.49 7.68 -2.68
C ILE A 96 -0.34 7.03 -1.90
N GLY A 97 -0.64 5.97 -1.14
CA GLY A 97 0.36 5.18 -0.41
C GLY A 97 1.44 4.62 -1.34
N PHE A 98 1.05 3.87 -2.37
CA PHE A 98 2.01 3.26 -3.31
C PHE A 98 2.89 4.29 -4.03
N MET A 99 2.31 5.39 -4.50
CA MET A 99 3.07 6.44 -5.20
C MET A 99 4.02 7.19 -4.27
N ALA A 100 3.60 7.42 -3.03
CA ALA A 100 4.46 8.02 -2.02
C ALA A 100 5.59 7.08 -1.58
N LEU A 101 5.33 5.77 -1.45
CA LEU A 101 6.37 4.76 -1.21
C LEU A 101 7.38 4.71 -2.36
N PHE A 102 6.90 4.67 -3.61
CA PHE A 102 7.74 4.72 -4.80
C PHE A 102 8.64 5.96 -4.79
N ALA A 103 8.04 7.13 -4.57
CA ALA A 103 8.78 8.39 -4.51
C ALA A 103 9.82 8.38 -3.38
N ALA A 104 9.47 7.86 -2.21
CA ALA A 104 10.36 7.80 -1.07
C ALA A 104 11.58 6.91 -1.33
N LEU A 105 11.36 5.71 -1.87
CA LEU A 105 12.43 4.76 -2.22
C LEU A 105 13.37 5.34 -3.28
N LEU A 106 12.84 6.04 -4.28
CA LEU A 106 13.65 6.66 -5.33
C LEU A 106 14.43 7.87 -4.81
N CYS A 107 13.80 8.76 -4.03
CA CYS A 107 14.46 9.93 -3.45
C CYS A 107 15.55 9.57 -2.44
N GLU A 108 15.41 8.44 -1.74
CA GLU A 108 16.46 7.96 -0.84
C GLU A 108 17.73 7.53 -1.57
N ARG A 109 17.58 7.03 -2.79
CA ARG A 109 18.66 6.41 -3.57
C ARG A 109 19.27 7.36 -4.59
N VAL A 110 18.49 8.28 -5.14
CA VAL A 110 18.94 9.26 -6.14
C VAL A 110 19.33 10.58 -5.46
N SER A 111 18.37 11.26 -4.83
CA SER A 111 18.61 12.54 -4.17
C SER A 111 17.42 12.94 -3.32
N ALA A 112 17.64 13.46 -2.10
CA ALA A 112 16.54 14.03 -1.32
C ALA A 112 15.87 15.23 -2.03
N ARG A 113 16.60 15.92 -2.92
CA ARG A 113 16.10 17.10 -3.63
C ARG A 113 15.10 16.76 -4.75
N SER A 114 15.07 15.51 -5.24
CA SER A 114 14.11 15.10 -6.26
C SER A 114 12.68 14.98 -5.71
N GLU A 115 12.51 14.89 -4.39
CA GLU A 115 11.21 14.72 -3.75
C GLU A 115 10.18 15.77 -4.18
N ARG A 116 10.57 17.05 -4.20
CA ARG A 116 9.68 18.16 -4.59
C ARG A 116 9.19 18.09 -6.03
N TRP A 117 9.89 17.35 -6.89
CA TRP A 117 9.56 17.22 -8.31
C TRP A 117 8.93 15.86 -8.64
N LEU A 118 9.15 14.84 -7.81
CA LEU A 118 8.68 13.49 -8.06
C LEU A 118 7.33 13.19 -7.39
N LEU A 119 7.15 13.62 -6.15
CA LEU A 119 6.03 13.18 -5.32
C LEU A 119 4.67 13.62 -5.88
N GLY A 120 4.53 14.90 -6.24
CA GLY A 120 3.31 15.45 -6.83
C GLY A 120 2.91 14.73 -8.12
N PRO A 121 3.79 14.70 -9.14
CA PRO A 121 3.50 13.99 -10.39
C PRO A 121 3.20 12.50 -10.20
N ALA A 122 3.93 11.79 -9.33
CA ALA A 122 3.67 10.37 -9.07
C ALA A 122 2.25 10.15 -8.51
N ILE A 123 1.83 10.95 -7.52
CA ILE A 123 0.48 10.88 -6.96
C ILE A 123 -0.58 11.21 -8.02
N LEU A 124 -0.37 12.26 -8.82
CA LEU A 124 -1.31 12.66 -9.86
C LEU A 124 -1.50 11.56 -10.92
N VAL A 125 -0.41 10.94 -11.37
CA VAL A 125 -0.46 9.81 -12.32
C VAL A 125 -1.22 8.62 -11.70
N GLY A 126 -0.96 8.34 -10.43
CA GLY A 126 -1.71 7.33 -9.68
C GLY A 126 -3.21 7.63 -9.63
N LEU A 127 -3.60 8.80 -9.14
CA LEU A 127 -5.02 9.19 -9.02
C LEU A 127 -5.72 9.21 -10.39
N ALA A 128 -5.02 9.69 -11.43
CA ALA A 128 -5.53 9.68 -12.79
C ALA A 128 -5.85 8.26 -13.28
N SER A 129 -5.10 7.25 -12.86
CA SER A 129 -5.39 5.85 -13.24
C SER A 129 -6.65 5.28 -12.57
N VAL A 130 -6.93 5.69 -11.34
CA VAL A 130 -8.19 5.31 -10.65
C VAL A 130 -9.38 6.00 -11.31
N LEU A 131 -9.23 7.29 -11.65
CA LEU A 131 -10.26 8.02 -12.41
C LEU A 131 -10.44 7.42 -13.81
N TYR A 132 -9.35 7.04 -14.48
CA TYR A 132 -9.42 6.37 -15.76
C TYR A 132 -10.25 5.09 -15.68
N TRP A 133 -9.96 4.22 -14.69
CA TRP A 133 -10.79 3.05 -14.45
C TRP A 133 -12.26 3.44 -14.21
N ARG A 134 -12.52 4.47 -13.40
CA ARG A 134 -13.89 4.90 -13.10
C ARG A 134 -14.69 5.33 -14.33
N PHE A 135 -14.05 5.95 -15.33
CA PHE A 135 -14.74 6.43 -16.54
C PHE A 135 -14.74 5.44 -17.69
N PHE A 136 -13.73 4.57 -17.79
CA PHE A 136 -13.53 3.69 -18.93
C PHE A 136 -13.67 2.19 -18.59
N ASP A 137 -13.95 1.85 -17.33
CA ASP A 137 -14.06 0.49 -16.80
C ASP A 137 -12.85 -0.39 -17.18
N ASP A 138 -11.65 0.18 -17.07
CA ASP A 138 -10.39 -0.50 -17.37
C ASP A 138 -9.37 -0.31 -16.25
N LEU A 139 -9.12 -1.37 -15.49
CA LEU A 139 -8.19 -1.39 -14.35
C LEU A 139 -6.72 -1.49 -14.76
N ARG A 140 -6.40 -1.78 -16.03
CA ARG A 140 -5.01 -2.03 -16.45
C ARG A 140 -4.05 -0.91 -16.05
N PRO A 141 -4.35 0.40 -16.27
CA PRO A 141 -3.42 1.46 -15.86
C PRO A 141 -3.16 1.48 -14.35
N TYR A 142 -4.21 1.26 -13.55
CA TYR A 142 -4.10 1.19 -12.08
C TYR A 142 -3.25 -0.01 -11.64
N VAL A 143 -3.45 -1.18 -12.25
CA VAL A 143 -2.64 -2.39 -11.97
C VAL A 143 -1.17 -2.15 -12.33
N TRP A 144 -0.89 -1.55 -13.49
CA TRP A 144 0.48 -1.25 -13.91
C TRP A 144 1.19 -0.29 -12.95
N ILE A 145 0.51 0.78 -12.55
CA ILE A 145 1.06 1.76 -11.61
C ILE A 145 1.40 1.12 -10.26
N GLN A 146 0.50 0.30 -9.72
CA GLN A 146 0.79 -0.44 -8.48
C GLN A 146 1.93 -1.42 -8.65
N LEU A 147 1.96 -2.16 -9.76
CA LEU A 147 3.01 -3.14 -10.03
C LEU A 147 4.38 -2.45 -10.11
N VAL A 148 4.48 -1.32 -10.83
CA VAL A 148 5.72 -0.53 -10.91
C VAL A 148 6.16 -0.05 -9.53
N ALA A 149 5.24 0.47 -8.72
CA ALA A 149 5.55 0.91 -7.36
C ALA A 149 6.03 -0.23 -6.46
N LEU A 150 5.42 -1.41 -6.57
CA LEU A 150 5.81 -2.59 -5.80
C LEU A 150 7.14 -3.16 -6.27
N LEU A 151 7.36 -3.29 -7.58
CA LEU A 151 8.62 -3.77 -8.18
C LEU A 151 9.79 -2.80 -7.96
N MET A 152 9.50 -1.53 -7.65
CA MET A 152 10.53 -0.60 -7.20
C MET A 152 11.21 -1.09 -5.93
N ILE A 153 10.59 -1.91 -5.08
CA ILE A 153 11.22 -2.46 -3.87
C ILE A 153 12.38 -3.42 -4.23
N PRO A 154 12.20 -4.52 -4.98
CA PRO A 154 13.31 -5.37 -5.38
C PRO A 154 14.32 -4.64 -6.28
N ALA A 155 13.86 -3.78 -7.21
CA ALA A 155 14.77 -2.97 -8.02
C ALA A 155 15.65 -2.06 -7.15
N ALA A 156 15.06 -1.45 -6.12
CA ALA A 156 15.78 -0.67 -5.11
C ALA A 156 16.84 -1.51 -4.40
N LEU A 157 16.51 -2.74 -3.99
CA LEU A 157 17.44 -3.64 -3.28
C LEU A 157 18.62 -4.10 -4.17
N VAL A 158 18.37 -4.35 -5.46
CA VAL A 158 19.39 -4.89 -6.39
C VAL A 158 20.26 -3.78 -6.98
N LEU A 159 19.65 -2.69 -7.45
CA LEU A 159 20.32 -1.69 -8.28
C LEU A 159 21.06 -0.62 -7.46
N PHE A 160 20.73 -0.48 -6.17
CA PHE A 160 21.24 0.62 -5.36
C PHE A 160 21.76 0.09 -4.02
N ARG A 161 23.05 0.29 -3.75
CA ARG A 161 23.63 -0.01 -2.43
C ARG A 161 23.13 1.02 -1.41
N ARG A 162 22.58 0.55 -0.28
CA ARG A 162 22.24 1.44 0.86
C ARG A 162 23.44 1.55 1.81
N ASP A 163 23.59 2.74 2.34
CA ASP A 163 24.49 3.11 3.45
C ASP A 163 23.78 3.10 4.82
N ARG A 164 22.43 3.07 4.84
CA ARG A 164 21.62 3.30 6.05
C ARG A 164 20.97 2.06 6.69
N GLY A 165 21.22 0.87 6.16
CA GLY A 165 20.58 -0.38 6.61
C GLY A 165 19.06 -0.41 6.36
N GLY A 166 18.41 -1.49 6.84
CA GLY A 166 16.96 -1.66 6.79
C GLY A 166 16.41 -2.55 5.67
N ASP A 167 17.25 -3.09 4.79
CA ASP A 167 16.83 -3.92 3.65
C ASP A 167 16.01 -5.15 4.05
N ARG A 168 16.35 -5.77 5.20
CA ARG A 168 15.56 -6.87 5.77
C ARG A 168 14.08 -6.51 5.93
N PHE A 169 13.77 -5.26 6.29
CA PHE A 169 12.40 -4.80 6.49
C PHE A 169 11.68 -4.58 5.16
N LEU A 170 12.39 -4.15 4.12
CA LEU A 170 11.83 -4.08 2.77
C LEU A 170 11.50 -5.47 2.23
N VAL A 171 12.38 -6.45 2.46
CA VAL A 171 12.13 -7.86 2.09
C VAL A 171 10.95 -8.43 2.87
N ILE A 172 10.90 -8.23 4.19
CA ILE A 172 9.77 -8.66 5.03
C ILE A 172 8.48 -7.99 4.55
N GLY A 173 8.50 -6.68 4.30
CA GLY A 173 7.33 -5.95 3.84
C GLY A 173 6.83 -6.44 2.48
N PHE A 174 7.74 -6.66 1.54
CA PHE A 174 7.41 -7.23 0.23
C PHE A 174 6.81 -8.64 0.35
N ALA A 175 7.41 -9.50 1.18
CA ALA A 175 6.91 -10.85 1.43
C ALA A 175 5.51 -10.83 2.08
N CYS A 176 5.29 -9.98 3.10
CA CYS A 176 3.98 -9.80 3.72
C CYS A 176 2.92 -9.34 2.71
N TYR A 177 3.25 -8.39 1.83
CA TYR A 177 2.30 -7.93 0.80
C TYR A 177 2.03 -9.02 -0.26
N ALA A 178 3.04 -9.78 -0.68
CA ALA A 178 2.85 -10.91 -1.58
C ALA A 178 1.95 -11.99 -0.96
N LEU A 179 2.16 -12.30 0.33
CA LEU A 179 1.29 -13.19 1.09
C LEU A 179 -0.14 -12.62 1.23
N ALA A 180 -0.30 -11.30 1.38
CA ALA A 180 -1.61 -10.66 1.38
C ALA A 180 -2.35 -10.90 0.06
N LYS A 181 -1.67 -10.76 -1.09
CA LYS A 181 -2.24 -11.07 -2.40
C LYS A 181 -2.57 -12.56 -2.58
N GLY A 182 -1.75 -13.44 -2.01
CA GLY A 182 -2.09 -14.86 -1.89
C GLY A 182 -3.37 -15.07 -1.07
N ALA A 183 -3.46 -14.46 0.11
CA ALA A 183 -4.63 -14.59 0.97
C ALA A 183 -5.92 -14.07 0.31
N GLU A 184 -5.83 -12.96 -0.44
CA GLU A 184 -6.91 -12.44 -1.26
C GLU A 184 -7.38 -13.43 -2.33
N ALA A 185 -6.45 -14.08 -3.04
CA ALA A 185 -6.77 -15.06 -4.08
C ALA A 185 -7.41 -16.36 -3.50
N TYR A 186 -7.08 -16.71 -2.26
CA TYR A 186 -7.58 -17.90 -1.57
C TYR A 186 -8.60 -17.57 -0.46
N ASP A 187 -9.43 -16.55 -0.65
CA ASP A 187 -10.40 -16.08 0.36
C ASP A 187 -11.29 -17.19 0.94
N HIS A 188 -12.00 -17.90 0.06
CA HIS A 188 -12.89 -19.02 0.44
C HIS A 188 -12.13 -20.23 1.00
N PRO A 189 -11.06 -20.73 0.35
CA PRO A 189 -10.26 -21.82 0.91
C PRO A 189 -9.73 -21.54 2.31
N ILE A 190 -9.19 -20.34 2.57
CA ILE A 190 -8.69 -19.96 3.90
C ILE A 190 -9.84 -19.92 4.91
N PHE A 191 -10.99 -19.38 4.52
CA PHE A 191 -12.16 -19.35 5.40
C PHE A 191 -12.64 -20.76 5.78
N GLY A 192 -12.67 -21.68 4.83
CA GLY A 192 -13.00 -23.09 5.08
C GLY A 192 -11.98 -23.78 6.00
N LEU A 193 -10.68 -23.63 5.71
CA LEU A 193 -9.59 -24.24 6.49
C LEU A 193 -9.53 -23.73 7.93
N THR A 194 -9.89 -22.46 8.16
CA THR A 194 -9.94 -21.89 9.51
C THR A 194 -11.24 -22.21 10.25
N GLY A 195 -12.12 -23.04 9.69
CA GLY A 195 -13.42 -23.35 10.28
C GLY A 195 -14.35 -22.14 10.38
N GLY A 196 -14.22 -21.20 9.44
CA GLY A 196 -15.00 -19.97 9.40
C GLY A 196 -14.55 -18.90 10.40
N TRP A 197 -13.35 -18.99 10.98
CA TRP A 197 -12.88 -17.96 11.92
C TRP A 197 -12.30 -16.73 11.20
N ILE A 198 -11.45 -16.94 10.21
CA ILE A 198 -10.74 -15.86 9.49
C ILE A 198 -10.80 -16.12 7.99
N SER A 199 -11.30 -15.14 7.23
CA SER A 199 -11.29 -15.21 5.78
C SER A 199 -9.92 -14.81 5.21
N GLY A 200 -9.60 -15.26 3.99
CA GLY A 200 -8.38 -14.83 3.33
C GLY A 200 -8.35 -13.32 3.08
N HIS A 201 -9.50 -12.69 2.89
CA HIS A 201 -9.64 -11.25 2.75
C HIS A 201 -9.37 -10.50 4.06
N THR A 202 -9.86 -11.00 5.20
CA THR A 202 -9.48 -10.45 6.51
C THR A 202 -7.97 -10.59 6.73
N LEU A 203 -7.41 -11.76 6.42
CA LEU A 203 -5.97 -12.01 6.52
C LEU A 203 -5.16 -11.10 5.59
N LYS A 204 -5.68 -10.76 4.41
CA LYS A 204 -5.04 -9.82 3.46
C LYS A 204 -4.82 -8.47 4.11
N HIS A 205 -5.82 -7.93 4.83
CA HIS A 205 -5.71 -6.61 5.46
C HIS A 205 -4.62 -6.63 6.53
N LEU A 206 -4.61 -7.66 7.36
CA LEU A 206 -3.62 -7.81 8.42
C LEU A 206 -2.20 -7.97 7.86
N LEU A 207 -2.02 -8.78 6.82
CA LEU A 207 -0.72 -8.97 6.17
C LEU A 207 -0.23 -7.70 5.45
N ALA A 208 -1.11 -6.97 4.78
CA ALA A 208 -0.78 -5.69 4.15
C ALA A 208 -0.46 -4.61 5.21
N ALA A 209 -1.16 -4.61 6.34
CA ALA A 209 -0.82 -3.74 7.47
C ALA A 209 0.55 -4.10 8.08
N LEU A 210 0.86 -5.40 8.21
CA LEU A 210 2.19 -5.87 8.63
C LEU A 210 3.29 -5.45 7.65
N ALA A 211 3.02 -5.42 6.34
CA ALA A 211 3.96 -4.85 5.38
C ALA A 211 4.25 -3.38 5.68
N CYS A 212 3.22 -2.59 6.02
CA CYS A 212 3.39 -1.19 6.44
C CYS A 212 4.13 -1.07 7.78
N VAL A 213 3.93 -2.00 8.72
CA VAL A 213 4.68 -2.07 9.98
C VAL A 213 6.17 -2.33 9.71
N ALA A 214 6.51 -3.16 8.72
CA ALA A 214 7.89 -3.38 8.32
C ALA A 214 8.51 -2.07 7.79
N ILE A 215 7.79 -1.28 6.98
CA ILE A 215 8.25 0.05 6.55
C ILE A 215 8.45 0.98 7.75
N TYR A 216 7.50 1.02 8.69
CA TYR A 216 7.65 1.78 9.94
C TYR A 216 8.91 1.36 10.72
N ALA A 217 9.15 0.06 10.88
CA ALA A 217 10.32 -0.47 11.58
C ALA A 217 11.63 -0.11 10.85
N MET A 218 11.63 -0.15 9.51
CA MET A 218 12.76 0.31 8.68
C MET A 218 13.11 1.76 9.01
N LEU A 219 12.13 2.66 9.04
CA LEU A 219 12.35 4.08 9.32
C LEU A 219 12.84 4.35 10.74
N LYS A 220 12.35 3.57 11.71
CA LYS A 220 12.76 3.69 13.11
C LYS A 220 14.20 3.20 13.36
N GLN A 221 14.67 2.22 12.58
CA GLN A 221 15.94 1.53 12.82
C GLN A 221 17.07 1.90 11.85
N ARG A 222 16.76 2.61 10.75
CA ARG A 222 17.80 3.01 9.79
C ARG A 222 18.76 4.03 10.41
N ALA A 223 20.01 4.00 9.95
CA ALA A 223 21.00 4.98 10.35
C ALA A 223 20.66 6.38 9.77
N PRO A 224 21.08 7.46 10.45
CA PRO A 224 21.00 8.80 9.88
C PRO A 224 21.79 8.92 8.57
N ARG A 225 21.37 9.83 7.70
CA ARG A 225 22.03 10.17 6.45
C ARG A 225 23.30 10.94 6.80
N VAL A 226 24.45 10.35 6.47
CA VAL A 226 25.73 11.04 6.59
C VAL A 226 25.71 12.21 5.59
N PRO A 227 25.91 13.47 6.03
CA PRO A 227 26.07 14.58 5.10
C PRO A 227 27.28 14.29 4.22
N ASN A 228 27.13 14.36 2.89
CA ASN A 228 28.26 14.27 1.97
C ASN A 228 29.38 15.21 2.44
N GLY A 229 30.52 14.66 2.89
CA GLY A 229 31.68 15.47 3.30
C GLY A 229 32.58 14.93 4.42
N ARG A 230 32.30 13.78 5.06
CA ARG A 230 33.26 13.16 5.98
C ARG A 230 33.53 11.72 5.60
N VAL A 231 34.66 11.51 4.93
CA VAL A 231 35.33 10.21 4.91
C VAL A 231 35.71 9.90 6.36
N PRO A 232 35.34 8.74 6.91
CA PRO A 232 35.88 8.30 8.20
C PRO A 232 37.40 8.20 8.08
N SER A 233 38.10 8.83 9.02
CA SER A 233 39.55 8.65 9.17
C SER A 233 39.86 7.29 9.79
#